data_AF-A0A6J1PCN6-F1
#
_entry.id   AF-A0A6J1PCN6-F1
#
_cell.length_a   1.000
_cell.length_b   1.000
_cell.length_c   1.000
_cell.angle_alpha   90.00
_cell.angle_beta   90.00
_cell.angle_gamma   90.00
#
_symmetry.space_group_name_H-M   'P 1'
#
loop_
_entity.id
_entity.type
_entity.pdbx_description
1 polymer ?
#
loop_
_entity_poly.entity_id
_entity_poly.type
_entity_poly.pdbx_seq_one_letter_code
_entity_poly.pdbx_strand_id
1 'polypeptide(L)'
;MRRSPDAGDSKDTSSAPSANTTRPFYCSVRLSCAHLNQVTYKSRKEFQRKKEECERFLKVNETSLVPIDFRVNKVAQLISDKERGNGGGGGSDNKPLNGAVNSALRWSSGALEIRETTTAGKHAVATAEIHPGDILLVEPPLAGCLLPEFYGTHCQHCYARLRAPVGCPHCSCVAFCGKKCKDVAMATYHKYECKVLALLIGSGMSVLSMVALRMVTQEGPQKCLKIYEELKKNIVEEAAVPLAATSTTTTTTTTTTTPNTHDMKLPASSKSAKRRIRRRKLKASRRGEEITEMMEEKGTKERRESDDDDESVDMAPYNLVTHADRRTSKDFLERSLMAAFLLKCLQRVGFFACPTPDDEVPGAEEITVAALLLRNLQLLQFNAHEFFETRVSAEHRFHGSRPVYLGVAIYPTVARFNHDCYPAVTRYFVGRHIVIRAVRGLRPGDVIAENYGPIFTKKTLAERQRTLAGRYWFRCTCKACQEDWPRFENLTNDSVRLRCPTAGCSGLHSQARQGKPIKCPDCQKKICLEDRLACLRECEALYDRGLAGMENERVDEAIGTLCGALKRFHQVACPPHRDTHLAEIALSSCLADYGNTWRPAAAL
;
A
#
# COMPACT_ATOMS: atom_id res chain seq x y z
N MET A 1 28.41 -14.22 32.88
CA MET A 1 28.03 -13.85 34.27
C MET A 1 26.95 -12.78 34.20
N ARG A 2 25.83 -12.98 34.94
CA ARG A 2 24.61 -12.13 35.10
C ARG A 2 23.78 -11.93 33.82
N ARG A 3 22.89 -12.86 33.40
CA ARG A 3 21.54 -13.28 33.89
C ARG A 3 20.49 -12.16 34.01
N SER A 4 19.45 -12.28 33.19
CA SER A 4 18.11 -11.67 33.26
C SER A 4 17.39 -11.97 34.58
N PRO A 5 16.22 -11.34 34.81
CA PRO A 5 15.10 -12.09 35.34
C PRO A 5 13.85 -12.02 34.44
N ASP A 6 13.27 -13.20 34.29
CA ASP A 6 11.98 -13.52 33.71
C ASP A 6 10.82 -13.09 34.62
N ALA A 7 9.64 -13.10 33.99
CA ALA A 7 8.32 -13.06 34.58
C ALA A 7 8.09 -14.11 35.68
N GLY A 8 7.23 -13.76 36.65
CA GLY A 8 6.67 -14.66 37.64
C GLY A 8 5.24 -14.26 38.00
N ASP A 9 4.33 -15.21 37.81
CA ASP A 9 2.93 -15.21 38.25
C ASP A 9 2.78 -14.97 39.77
N SER A 10 1.76 -14.20 40.16
CA SER A 10 1.07 -14.42 41.44
C SER A 10 -0.43 -14.19 41.28
N LYS A 11 -1.19 -15.24 41.60
CA LYS A 11 -2.61 -15.17 41.92
C LYS A 11 -2.75 -14.49 43.28
N ASP A 12 -3.62 -13.50 43.39
CA ASP A 12 -4.37 -13.27 44.62
C ASP A 12 -5.75 -12.69 44.32
N THR A 13 -6.73 -13.35 44.93
CA THR A 13 -8.15 -13.06 44.93
C THR A 13 -8.47 -11.93 45.90
N SER A 14 -9.25 -10.91 45.49
CA SER A 14 -10.40 -10.40 46.26
C SER A 14 -10.97 -9.09 45.70
N SER A 15 -12.31 -9.02 45.74
CA SER A 15 -13.18 -7.83 45.64
C SER A 15 -13.30 -7.14 44.27
N ALA A 16 -14.39 -7.50 43.59
CA ALA A 16 -14.98 -6.73 42.51
C ALA A 16 -15.52 -5.37 43.01
N PRO A 17 -15.29 -4.26 42.29
CA PRO A 17 -16.21 -3.14 42.28
C PRO A 17 -17.17 -3.26 41.10
N SER A 18 -18.40 -2.88 41.38
CA SER A 18 -19.60 -2.98 40.57
C SER A 18 -19.47 -2.45 39.14
N ALA A 19 -20.23 -3.10 38.25
CA ALA A 19 -20.54 -2.64 36.91
C ALA A 19 -21.11 -1.22 36.95
N ASN A 20 -20.31 -0.25 36.52
CA ASN A 20 -20.81 1.08 36.22
C ASN A 20 -21.05 1.16 34.71
N THR A 21 -22.30 0.93 34.33
CA THR A 21 -22.85 1.15 33.00
C THR A 21 -22.49 2.52 32.48
N THR A 22 -21.49 2.61 31.60
CA THR A 22 -21.20 3.82 30.83
C THR A 22 -22.23 3.91 29.70
N ARG A 23 -23.28 4.69 29.96
CA ARG A 23 -24.23 5.14 28.94
C ARG A 23 -23.46 5.91 27.85
N PRO A 24 -23.85 5.81 26.56
CA PRO A 24 -23.27 6.63 25.52
C PRO A 24 -23.61 8.10 25.80
N PHE A 25 -22.58 8.95 25.92
CA PHE A 25 -22.71 10.40 25.93
C PHE A 25 -23.22 10.85 24.55
N TYR A 26 -24.54 10.83 24.36
CA TYR A 26 -25.20 11.67 23.37
C TYR A 26 -25.11 13.12 23.86
N CYS A 27 -24.14 13.87 23.35
CA CYS A 27 -24.14 15.32 23.53
C CYS A 27 -25.17 15.91 22.57
N SER A 28 -26.46 15.79 22.88
CA SER A 28 -27.46 16.70 22.35
C SER A 28 -27.30 18.02 23.10
N VAL A 29 -26.43 18.90 22.60
CA VAL A 29 -26.39 20.29 23.05
C VAL A 29 -27.66 20.98 22.53
N ARG A 30 -28.78 20.82 23.25
CA ARG A 30 -29.78 21.88 23.28
C ARG A 30 -29.19 22.96 24.18
N LEU A 31 -28.47 23.90 23.56
CA LEU A 31 -28.16 25.18 24.19
C LEU A 31 -29.51 25.80 24.60
N SER A 32 -29.82 25.81 25.89
CA SER A 32 -30.85 26.70 26.40
C SER A 32 -30.34 28.13 26.15
N CYS A 33 -31.17 28.94 25.50
CA CYS A 33 -30.83 30.28 25.02
C CYS A 33 -30.47 31.26 26.17
N ALA A 34 -30.53 30.82 27.44
CA ALA A 34 -30.39 31.67 28.62
C ALA A 34 -28.92 31.91 29.07
N HIS A 35 -27.93 31.15 28.57
CA HIS A 35 -26.51 31.37 28.90
C HIS A 35 -25.72 32.16 27.84
N LEU A 36 -26.36 32.63 26.77
CA LEU A 36 -25.72 33.34 25.65
C LEU A 36 -25.44 34.84 25.90
N ASN A 37 -25.85 35.39 27.05
CA ASN A 37 -25.73 36.82 27.35
C ASN A 37 -24.42 37.27 28.02
N GLN A 38 -23.42 36.39 28.15
CA GLN A 38 -22.08 36.75 28.67
C GLN A 38 -20.94 36.51 27.66
N VAL A 39 -21.23 36.56 26.36
CA VAL A 39 -20.20 36.48 25.32
C VAL A 39 -19.57 37.86 25.13
N THR A 40 -18.37 38.06 25.70
CA THR A 40 -17.55 39.28 25.57
C THR A 40 -17.35 39.72 24.11
N TYR A 41 -17.15 41.01 23.84
CA TYR A 41 -16.89 41.51 22.48
C TYR A 41 -15.70 40.80 21.78
N LYS A 42 -14.66 40.44 22.55
CA LYS A 42 -13.51 39.66 22.07
C LYS A 42 -13.93 38.26 21.59
N SER A 43 -14.77 37.55 22.35
CA SER A 43 -15.27 36.23 21.96
C SER A 43 -16.23 36.28 20.76
N ARG A 44 -17.00 37.37 20.58
CA ARG A 44 -17.81 37.59 19.36
C ARG A 44 -16.94 37.78 18.11
N LYS A 45 -15.87 38.58 18.18
CA LYS A 45 -14.92 38.75 17.08
C LYS A 45 -14.21 37.45 16.71
N GLU A 46 -13.77 36.70 17.71
CA GLU A 46 -13.13 35.39 17.49
C GLU A 46 -14.09 34.37 16.86
N PHE A 47 -15.34 34.34 17.31
CA PHE A 47 -16.37 33.50 16.72
C PHE A 47 -16.64 33.86 15.25
N GLN A 48 -16.79 35.16 14.95
CA GLN A 48 -17.00 35.63 13.58
C GLN A 48 -15.83 35.26 12.67
N ARG A 49 -14.59 35.45 13.11
CA ARG A 49 -13.39 35.03 12.36
C ARG A 49 -13.38 33.53 12.08
N LYS A 50 -13.68 32.70 13.09
CA LYS A 50 -13.76 31.24 12.92
C LYS A 50 -14.88 30.84 11.95
N LYS A 51 -16.02 31.50 12.00
CA LYS A 51 -17.13 31.28 11.07
C LYS A 51 -16.70 31.57 9.63
N GLU A 52 -16.09 32.71 9.37
CA GLU A 52 -15.61 33.10 8.04
C GLU A 52 -14.53 32.13 7.50
N GLU A 53 -13.63 31.66 8.37
CA GLU A 53 -12.64 30.62 8.02
C GLU A 53 -13.31 29.30 7.62
N CYS A 54 -14.32 28.85 8.37
CA CYS A 54 -15.10 27.66 8.07
C CYS A 54 -15.87 27.79 6.75
N GLU A 55 -16.54 28.91 6.52
CA GLU A 55 -17.29 29.18 5.28
C GLU A 55 -16.36 29.20 4.06
N ARG A 56 -15.20 29.84 4.17
CA ARG A 56 -14.18 29.83 3.13
C ARG A 56 -13.67 28.42 2.84
N PHE A 57 -13.39 27.64 3.87
CA PHE A 57 -12.95 26.25 3.73
C PHE A 57 -13.99 25.38 3.01
N LEU A 58 -15.27 25.50 3.39
CA LEU A 58 -16.35 24.78 2.72
C LEU A 58 -16.42 25.15 1.24
N LYS A 59 -16.42 26.46 0.91
CA LYS A 59 -16.46 26.94 -0.47
C LYS A 59 -15.31 26.42 -1.33
N VAL A 60 -14.09 26.40 -0.78
CA VAL A 60 -12.91 25.85 -1.50
C VAL A 60 -13.05 24.34 -1.75
N ASN A 61 -13.63 23.61 -0.80
CA ASN A 61 -13.79 22.15 -0.89
C ASN A 61 -15.06 21.69 -1.60
N GLU A 62 -15.96 22.60 -2.00
CA GLU A 62 -17.18 22.24 -2.73
C GLU A 62 -16.87 21.53 -4.05
N THR A 63 -15.77 21.91 -4.71
CA THR A 63 -15.41 21.42 -6.05
C THR A 63 -14.18 20.50 -6.07
N SER A 64 -13.47 20.35 -4.94
CA SER A 64 -12.22 19.58 -4.85
C SER A 64 -12.36 18.29 -4.02
N LEU A 65 -11.70 17.21 -4.46
CA LEU A 65 -11.55 15.97 -3.69
C LEU A 65 -10.30 15.98 -2.79
N VAL A 66 -9.48 17.02 -2.89
CA VAL A 66 -8.27 17.23 -2.08
C VAL A 66 -8.29 18.67 -1.55
N PRO A 67 -8.29 18.89 -0.23
CA PRO A 67 -8.15 20.25 0.30
C PRO A 67 -6.81 20.83 -0.15
N ILE A 68 -6.85 22.00 -0.77
CA ILE A 68 -5.64 22.65 -1.28
C ILE A 68 -4.88 23.26 -0.09
N ASP A 69 -3.79 22.61 0.33
CA ASP A 69 -2.72 23.27 1.08
C ASP A 69 -1.71 23.83 0.06
N PHE A 70 -1.52 25.15 0.07
CA PHE A 70 -0.63 25.87 -0.86
C PHE A 70 0.84 25.43 -0.75
N ARG A 71 1.23 24.70 0.30
CA ARG A 71 2.57 24.08 0.43
C ARG A 71 2.78 22.85 -0.48
N VAL A 72 1.71 22.25 -1.01
CA VAL A 72 1.73 20.96 -1.74
C VAL A 72 1.72 21.17 -3.28
N ASN A 73 2.09 22.36 -3.75
CA ASN A 73 1.65 22.89 -5.04
C ASN A 73 1.89 21.96 -6.24
N LYS A 74 3.09 21.40 -6.44
CA LYS A 74 3.40 20.61 -7.65
C LYS A 74 2.70 19.26 -7.73
N VAL A 75 2.62 18.50 -6.62
CA VAL A 75 1.97 17.18 -6.62
C VAL A 75 0.45 17.32 -6.56
N ALA A 76 -0.07 18.28 -5.79
CA ALA A 76 -1.51 18.57 -5.77
C ALA A 76 -2.00 19.04 -7.14
N GLN A 77 -1.21 19.86 -7.85
CA GLN A 77 -1.52 20.28 -9.22
C GLN A 77 -1.53 19.08 -10.17
N LEU A 78 -0.53 18.19 -10.12
CA LEU A 78 -0.52 16.96 -10.91
C LEU A 78 -1.79 16.13 -10.72
N ILE A 79 -2.20 15.94 -9.46
CA ILE A 79 -3.40 15.19 -9.11
C ILE A 79 -4.62 15.86 -9.74
N SER A 80 -4.77 17.17 -9.54
CA SER A 80 -5.89 17.93 -10.10
C SER A 80 -5.95 17.86 -11.63
N ASP A 81 -4.80 17.98 -12.31
CA ASP A 81 -4.74 17.93 -13.78
C ASP A 81 -5.10 16.54 -14.33
N LYS A 82 -4.61 15.47 -13.67
CA LYS A 82 -4.93 14.09 -14.04
C LYS A 82 -6.38 13.71 -13.74
N GLU A 83 -6.96 14.22 -12.64
CA GLU A 83 -8.38 14.02 -12.32
C GLU A 83 -9.30 14.74 -13.33
N ARG A 84 -8.85 15.85 -13.94
CA ARG A 84 -9.60 16.60 -14.96
C ARG A 84 -9.48 16.05 -16.38
N GLY A 85 -8.70 14.99 -16.59
CA GLY A 85 -8.49 14.39 -17.93
C GLY A 85 -7.66 15.22 -18.91
N ASN A 86 -7.05 16.33 -18.46
CA ASN A 86 -6.24 17.22 -19.31
C ASN A 86 -4.80 16.66 -19.42
N GLY A 87 -4.65 15.56 -20.17
CA GLY A 87 -3.37 14.87 -20.37
C GLY A 87 -2.41 15.52 -21.36
N GLY A 88 -2.64 16.76 -21.83
CA GLY A 88 -1.92 17.34 -22.95
C GLY A 88 -1.43 18.77 -22.72
N GLY A 89 -0.10 18.94 -22.79
CA GLY A 89 0.55 20.15 -23.32
C GLY A 89 0.60 21.40 -22.44
N GLY A 90 1.66 21.53 -21.63
CA GLY A 90 2.03 22.82 -21.04
C GLY A 90 3.49 22.86 -20.57
N GLY A 91 4.39 23.44 -21.38
CA GLY A 91 5.74 23.90 -21.02
C GLY A 91 6.77 22.84 -20.58
N SER A 92 8.00 22.92 -21.08
CA SER A 92 9.09 21.96 -20.81
C SER A 92 9.54 21.87 -19.34
N ASP A 93 9.14 22.80 -18.48
CA ASP A 93 9.78 22.99 -17.16
C ASP A 93 8.90 22.60 -15.96
N ASN A 94 7.68 22.07 -16.20
CA ASN A 94 6.70 21.86 -15.14
C ASN A 94 6.14 20.42 -15.08
N LYS A 95 6.94 19.40 -15.41
CA LYS A 95 6.54 17.99 -15.24
C LYS A 95 6.90 17.50 -13.82
N PRO A 96 5.92 17.21 -12.96
CA PRO A 96 6.18 16.75 -11.60
C PRO A 96 6.65 15.28 -11.54
N LEU A 97 6.29 14.44 -12.53
CA LEU A 97 6.84 13.09 -12.68
C LEU A 97 8.17 13.13 -13.43
N ASN A 98 9.07 12.20 -13.10
CA ASN A 98 10.31 12.04 -13.86
C ASN A 98 10.00 11.63 -15.31
N GLY A 99 10.36 12.43 -16.30
CA GLY A 99 10.11 12.14 -17.71
C GLY A 99 8.63 12.19 -18.14
N ALA A 100 8.29 11.46 -19.21
CA ALA A 100 6.92 11.36 -19.71
C ALA A 100 6.05 10.48 -18.80
N VAL A 101 4.72 10.60 -18.91
CA VAL A 101 3.80 9.68 -18.23
C VAL A 101 3.89 8.31 -18.90
N ASN A 102 3.91 7.24 -18.09
CA ASN A 102 3.86 5.88 -18.62
C ASN A 102 2.48 5.61 -19.24
N SER A 103 2.44 5.13 -20.49
CA SER A 103 1.21 4.87 -21.23
C SER A 103 0.39 3.70 -20.66
N ALA A 104 1.06 2.67 -20.14
CA ALA A 104 0.42 1.51 -19.52
C ALA A 104 0.04 1.76 -18.05
N LEU A 105 0.79 2.63 -17.36
CA LEU A 105 0.59 2.97 -15.96
C LEU A 105 0.35 4.47 -15.82
N ARG A 106 -0.90 4.91 -16.00
CA ARG A 106 -1.28 6.34 -16.09
C ARG A 106 -0.79 7.20 -14.92
N TRP A 107 -0.52 6.62 -13.76
CA TRP A 107 -0.09 7.31 -12.55
C TRP A 107 1.44 7.33 -12.36
N SER A 108 2.18 6.65 -13.24
CA SER A 108 3.62 6.43 -13.16
C SER A 108 4.41 7.31 -14.12
N SER A 109 5.66 7.53 -13.75
CA SER A 109 6.73 7.98 -14.63
C SER A 109 7.05 6.93 -15.69
N GLY A 110 7.39 7.37 -16.91
CA GLY A 110 7.92 6.54 -17.98
C GLY A 110 9.30 5.96 -17.70
N ALA A 111 9.97 6.40 -16.62
CA ALA A 111 11.20 5.82 -16.08
C ALA A 111 10.95 4.55 -15.25
N LEU A 112 9.69 4.14 -15.07
CA LEU A 112 9.27 2.98 -14.31
C LEU A 112 8.42 2.05 -15.17
N GLU A 113 8.68 0.74 -15.08
CA GLU A 113 7.80 -0.29 -15.62
C GLU A 113 7.67 -1.47 -14.65
N ILE A 114 6.63 -2.29 -14.83
CA ILE A 114 6.46 -3.56 -14.11
C ILE A 114 6.91 -4.69 -15.03
N ARG A 115 7.89 -5.48 -14.58
CA ARG A 115 8.33 -6.71 -15.24
C ARG A 115 7.92 -7.92 -14.42
N GLU A 116 7.83 -9.08 -15.07
CA GLU A 116 7.58 -10.35 -14.41
C GLU A 116 8.72 -11.32 -14.66
N THR A 117 9.18 -11.99 -13.60
CA THR A 117 10.19 -13.06 -13.68
C THR A 117 9.76 -14.23 -12.83
N THR A 118 10.29 -15.42 -13.12
CA THR A 118 9.98 -16.65 -12.38
C THR A 118 10.40 -16.57 -10.91
N THR A 119 11.45 -15.82 -10.58
CA THR A 119 12.02 -15.74 -9.23
C THR A 119 11.42 -14.60 -8.40
N ALA A 120 11.21 -13.43 -9.01
CA ALA A 120 10.76 -12.23 -8.30
C ALA A 120 9.26 -11.94 -8.49
N GLY A 121 8.56 -12.69 -9.34
CA GLY A 121 7.21 -12.36 -9.77
C GLY A 121 7.16 -10.99 -10.46
N LYS A 122 6.01 -10.31 -10.35
CA LYS A 122 5.83 -8.93 -10.83
C LYS A 122 6.57 -7.94 -9.92
N HIS A 123 7.48 -7.17 -10.49
CA HIS A 123 8.33 -6.22 -9.79
C HIS A 123 8.58 -4.95 -10.60
N ALA A 124 8.78 -3.81 -9.93
CA ALA A 124 9.09 -2.55 -10.57
C ALA A 124 10.59 -2.45 -10.94
N VAL A 125 10.87 -1.93 -12.14
CA VAL A 125 12.22 -1.79 -12.70
C VAL A 125 12.37 -0.41 -13.34
N ALA A 126 13.57 0.18 -13.21
CA ALA A 126 13.91 1.44 -13.85
C ALA A 126 14.17 1.24 -15.36
N THR A 127 13.54 2.04 -16.20
CA THR A 127 13.76 2.04 -17.67
C THR A 127 14.72 3.14 -18.11
N ALA A 128 14.94 4.13 -17.25
CA ALA A 128 15.84 5.26 -17.45
C ALA A 128 16.65 5.53 -16.17
N GLU A 129 17.61 6.45 -16.25
CA GLU A 129 18.31 6.92 -15.05
C GLU A 129 17.33 7.69 -14.14
N ILE A 130 17.35 7.35 -12.85
CA ILE A 130 16.53 7.97 -11.81
C ILE A 130 17.46 8.60 -10.79
N HIS A 131 17.17 9.85 -10.42
CA HIS A 131 17.95 10.63 -9.48
C HIS A 131 17.22 10.77 -8.13
N PRO A 132 17.98 10.97 -7.02
CA PRO A 132 17.38 11.35 -5.75
C PRO A 132 16.48 12.58 -5.91
N GLY A 133 15.26 12.50 -5.37
CA GLY A 133 14.24 13.53 -5.50
C GLY A 133 13.32 13.38 -6.72
N ASP A 134 13.50 12.40 -7.60
CA ASP A 134 12.58 12.16 -8.71
C ASP A 134 11.27 11.51 -8.25
N ILE A 135 10.13 12.02 -8.71
CA ILE A 135 8.81 11.43 -8.44
C ILE A 135 8.51 10.35 -9.48
N LEU A 136 8.32 9.13 -9.01
CA LEU A 136 8.13 7.95 -9.86
C LEU A 136 6.67 7.56 -10.01
N LEU A 137 5.86 7.81 -8.99
CA LEU A 137 4.45 7.44 -8.96
C LEU A 137 3.65 8.41 -8.08
N VAL A 138 2.45 8.77 -8.52
CA VAL A 138 1.43 9.42 -7.70
C VAL A 138 0.10 8.71 -7.96
N GLU A 139 -0.31 7.78 -7.12
CA GLU A 139 -1.44 6.86 -7.39
C GLU A 139 -2.58 7.02 -6.36
N PRO A 140 -3.85 7.17 -6.78
CA PRO A 140 -4.99 7.11 -5.87
C PRO A 140 -5.22 5.67 -5.39
N PRO A 141 -5.85 5.47 -4.21
CA PRO A 141 -6.18 4.13 -3.76
C PRO A 141 -7.34 3.58 -4.59
N LEU A 142 -7.30 2.28 -4.90
CA LEU A 142 -8.49 1.58 -5.41
C LEU A 142 -9.58 1.59 -4.32
N ALA A 143 -9.21 1.23 -3.09
CA ALA A 143 -10.09 1.29 -1.93
C ALA A 143 -9.25 1.52 -0.67
N GLY A 144 -9.82 2.15 0.34
CA GLY A 144 -9.14 2.37 1.61
C GLY A 144 -10.06 2.87 2.71
N CYS A 145 -9.67 2.61 3.96
CA CYS A 145 -10.46 2.92 5.16
C CYS A 145 -9.58 3.61 6.22
N LEU A 146 -10.14 4.63 6.86
CA LEU A 146 -9.60 5.18 8.12
C LEU A 146 -9.80 4.18 9.26
N LEU A 147 -8.89 4.20 10.23
CA LEU A 147 -9.10 3.54 11.51
C LEU A 147 -10.23 4.26 12.29
N PRO A 148 -11.06 3.52 13.06
CA PRO A 148 -12.19 4.10 13.79
C PRO A 148 -11.81 5.27 14.72
N GLU A 149 -10.60 5.27 15.29
CA GLU A 149 -10.09 6.34 16.14
C GLU A 149 -9.96 7.71 15.44
N PHE A 150 -9.95 7.73 14.10
CA PHE A 150 -9.91 8.96 13.30
C PHE A 150 -11.27 9.40 12.77
N TYR A 151 -12.35 8.70 13.12
CA TYR A 151 -13.69 9.09 12.72
C TYR A 151 -14.06 10.42 13.42
N GLY A 152 -14.65 11.35 12.66
CA GLY A 152 -14.97 12.69 13.15
C GLY A 152 -13.78 13.66 13.23
N THR A 153 -12.54 13.19 13.11
CA THR A 153 -11.35 14.06 13.00
C THR A 153 -10.84 14.19 11.57
N HIS A 154 -11.05 13.17 10.74
CA HIS A 154 -10.64 13.14 9.34
C HIS A 154 -11.83 12.83 8.42
N CYS A 155 -11.75 13.31 7.18
CA CYS A 155 -12.74 13.03 6.16
C CYS A 155 -12.76 11.55 5.81
N GLN A 156 -13.93 10.93 5.87
CA GLN A 156 -14.11 9.50 5.58
C GLN A 156 -13.83 9.13 4.11
N HIS A 157 -13.82 10.12 3.23
CA HIS A 157 -13.46 9.95 1.83
C HIS A 157 -11.99 10.29 1.59
N CYS A 158 -11.56 11.55 1.72
CA CYS A 158 -10.23 11.99 1.29
C CYS A 158 -9.12 11.94 2.36
N TYR A 159 -9.46 11.50 3.58
CA TYR A 159 -8.56 11.40 4.76
C TYR A 159 -8.00 12.72 5.28
N ALA A 160 -8.34 13.87 4.67
CA ALA A 160 -7.91 15.15 5.17
C ALA A 160 -8.58 15.47 6.52
N ARG A 161 -7.83 16.12 7.41
CA ARG A 161 -8.33 16.57 8.71
C ARG A 161 -9.50 17.54 8.54
N LEU A 162 -10.55 17.35 9.34
CA LEU A 162 -11.78 18.13 9.26
C LEU A 162 -11.60 19.49 9.92
N ARG A 163 -12.07 20.54 9.24
CA ARG A 163 -12.19 21.91 9.79
C ARG A 163 -13.66 22.31 9.96
N ALA A 164 -14.44 22.19 8.88
CA ALA A 164 -15.88 22.37 8.88
C ALA A 164 -16.53 21.09 8.31
N PRO A 165 -16.89 20.12 9.15
CA PRO A 165 -17.36 18.81 8.68
C PRO A 165 -18.78 18.87 8.13
N VAL A 166 -19.00 18.16 7.02
CA VAL A 166 -20.33 17.82 6.50
C VAL A 166 -20.66 16.40 6.91
N GLY A 167 -21.75 16.21 7.66
CA GLY A 167 -22.19 14.89 8.14
C GLY A 167 -22.89 14.05 7.06
N CYS A 168 -22.92 12.74 7.28
CA CYS A 168 -23.84 11.86 6.56
C CYS A 168 -25.30 12.19 6.96
N PRO A 169 -26.27 12.23 6.01
CA PRO A 169 -27.66 12.48 6.35
C PRO A 169 -28.36 11.30 7.04
N HIS A 170 -27.74 10.11 7.04
CA HIS A 170 -28.36 8.86 7.54
C HIS A 170 -27.64 8.26 8.76
N CYS A 171 -26.46 8.76 9.14
CA CYS A 171 -25.77 8.33 10.35
C CYS A 171 -24.95 9.47 10.97
N SER A 172 -24.65 9.35 12.26
CA SER A 172 -23.76 10.25 13.00
C SER A 172 -22.30 9.74 13.07
N CYS A 173 -21.99 8.63 12.40
CA CYS A 173 -20.73 7.91 12.58
C CYS A 173 -19.56 8.48 11.78
N VAL A 174 -19.84 9.21 10.69
CA VAL A 174 -18.80 9.69 9.76
C VAL A 174 -19.02 11.15 9.36
N ALA A 175 -17.93 11.79 8.94
CA ALA A 175 -17.94 13.17 8.47
C ALA A 175 -17.04 13.34 7.25
N PHE A 176 -17.32 14.38 6.46
CA PHE A 176 -16.63 14.70 5.22
C PHE A 176 -16.14 16.14 5.21
N CYS A 177 -15.07 16.43 4.46
CA CYS A 177 -14.50 17.78 4.40
C CYS A 177 -15.31 18.77 3.55
N GLY A 178 -16.31 18.28 2.80
CA GLY A 178 -17.11 19.04 1.86
C GLY A 178 -18.12 18.16 1.13
N LYS A 179 -19.00 18.79 0.35
CA LYS A 179 -20.12 18.13 -0.35
C LYS A 179 -19.64 17.06 -1.34
N LYS A 180 -18.61 17.34 -2.16
CA LYS A 180 -18.08 16.41 -3.16
C LYS A 180 -17.62 15.08 -2.56
N CYS A 181 -16.83 15.12 -1.48
CA CYS A 181 -16.39 13.92 -0.75
C CYS A 181 -17.55 13.11 -0.17
N LYS A 182 -18.57 13.79 0.40
CA LYS A 182 -19.77 13.14 0.90
C LYS A 182 -20.54 12.46 -0.24
N ASP A 183 -20.75 13.17 -1.34
CA ASP A 183 -21.56 12.69 -2.47
C ASP A 183 -20.90 11.48 -3.15
N VAL A 184 -19.58 11.52 -3.38
CA VAL A 184 -18.84 10.37 -3.93
C VAL A 184 -18.93 9.16 -2.99
N ALA A 185 -18.70 9.36 -1.69
CA ALA A 185 -18.79 8.28 -0.71
C ALA A 185 -20.20 7.68 -0.68
N MET A 186 -21.24 8.51 -0.64
CA MET A 186 -22.64 8.08 -0.68
C MET A 186 -22.97 7.34 -1.97
N ALA A 187 -22.49 7.78 -3.13
CA ALA A 187 -22.77 7.13 -4.41
C ALA A 187 -22.14 5.74 -4.54
N THR A 188 -20.98 5.53 -3.89
CA THR A 188 -20.13 4.35 -4.12
C THR A 188 -20.21 3.31 -3.00
N TYR A 189 -19.61 3.58 -1.84
CA TYR A 189 -19.46 2.60 -0.76
C TYR A 189 -20.28 2.92 0.49
N HIS A 190 -20.44 4.21 0.84
CA HIS A 190 -20.98 4.60 2.13
C HIS A 190 -22.47 4.31 2.24
N LYS A 191 -23.25 4.39 1.15
CA LYS A 191 -24.68 4.00 1.15
C LYS A 191 -24.93 2.57 1.67
N TYR A 192 -23.97 1.68 1.46
CA TYR A 192 -24.04 0.30 1.93
C TYR A 192 -23.48 0.17 3.35
N GLU A 193 -22.26 0.66 3.59
CA GLU A 193 -21.61 0.49 4.89
C GLU A 193 -22.30 1.30 6.01
N CYS A 194 -22.99 2.41 5.69
CA CYS A 194 -23.66 3.30 6.65
C CYS A 194 -24.60 2.55 7.60
N LYS A 195 -25.32 1.54 7.11
CA LYS A 195 -26.29 0.75 7.88
C LYS A 195 -25.65 -0.30 8.80
N VAL A 196 -24.40 -0.70 8.50
CA VAL A 196 -23.69 -1.79 9.18
C VAL A 196 -22.38 -1.34 9.82
N LEU A 197 -22.02 -0.06 9.77
CA LEU A 197 -20.72 0.44 10.21
C LEU A 197 -20.47 0.15 11.70
N ALA A 198 -21.46 0.35 12.55
CA ALA A 198 -21.36 0.04 13.98
C ALA A 198 -21.13 -1.46 14.22
N LEU A 199 -21.77 -2.32 13.42
CA LEU A 199 -21.57 -3.77 13.46
C LEU A 199 -20.16 -4.15 12.98
N LEU A 200 -19.67 -3.55 11.89
CA LEU A 200 -18.32 -3.78 11.39
C LEU A 200 -17.27 -3.44 12.45
N ILE A 201 -17.40 -2.29 13.12
CA ILE A 201 -16.49 -1.89 14.20
C ILE A 201 -16.65 -2.81 15.42
N GLY A 202 -17.89 -3.05 15.86
CA GLY A 202 -18.20 -3.85 17.05
C GLY A 202 -17.84 -5.33 16.92
N SER A 203 -17.74 -5.86 15.70
CA SER A 203 -17.32 -7.24 15.42
C SER A 203 -15.86 -7.52 15.75
N GLY A 204 -15.02 -6.48 15.90
CA GLY A 204 -13.58 -6.63 16.09
C GLY A 204 -12.83 -7.10 14.83
N MET A 205 -13.49 -7.13 13.67
CA MET A 205 -12.85 -7.48 12.41
C MET A 205 -11.72 -6.49 12.06
N SER A 206 -10.69 -7.01 11.38
CA SER A 206 -9.61 -6.17 10.85
C SER A 206 -10.15 -5.12 9.88
N VAL A 207 -9.52 -3.93 9.87
CA VAL A 207 -9.76 -2.88 8.86
C VAL A 207 -9.63 -3.40 7.42
N LEU A 208 -8.84 -4.45 7.18
CA LEU A 208 -8.75 -5.11 5.88
C LEU A 208 -10.09 -5.68 5.41
N SER A 209 -10.95 -6.12 6.32
CA SER A 209 -12.30 -6.60 6.00
C SER A 209 -13.18 -5.46 5.50
N MET A 210 -13.02 -4.27 6.07
CA MET A 210 -13.71 -3.06 5.61
C MET A 210 -13.18 -2.61 4.25
N VAL A 211 -11.87 -2.72 4.00
CA VAL A 211 -11.28 -2.44 2.68
C VAL A 211 -11.79 -3.45 1.64
N ALA A 212 -11.88 -4.75 1.97
CA ALA A 212 -12.45 -5.78 1.09
C ALA A 212 -13.92 -5.48 0.74
N LEU A 213 -14.71 -5.02 1.72
CA LEU A 213 -16.08 -4.57 1.51
C LEU A 213 -16.14 -3.36 0.55
N ARG A 214 -15.24 -2.39 0.72
CA ARG A 214 -15.15 -1.23 -0.20
C ARG A 214 -14.73 -1.62 -1.61
N MET A 215 -13.80 -2.58 -1.77
CA MET A 215 -13.41 -3.10 -3.09
C MET A 215 -14.59 -3.72 -3.87
N VAL A 216 -15.57 -4.29 -3.18
CA VAL A 216 -16.78 -4.85 -3.82
C VAL A 216 -17.86 -3.78 -4.01
N THR A 217 -18.12 -2.99 -2.97
CA THR A 217 -19.23 -2.03 -2.98
C THR A 217 -19.01 -0.88 -3.96
N GLN A 218 -17.77 -0.46 -4.20
CA GLN A 218 -17.44 0.58 -5.16
C GLN A 218 -17.63 0.13 -6.62
N GLU A 219 -17.49 -1.17 -6.91
CA GLU A 219 -17.67 -1.71 -8.27
C GLU A 219 -19.14 -2.03 -8.57
N GLY A 220 -19.91 -2.42 -7.54
CA GLY A 220 -21.28 -2.88 -7.70
C GLY A 220 -21.39 -4.34 -8.17
N PRO A 221 -22.60 -4.93 -8.11
CA PRO A 221 -22.79 -6.36 -8.31
C PRO A 221 -22.44 -6.83 -9.73
N GLN A 222 -22.87 -6.09 -10.77
CA GLN A 222 -22.63 -6.47 -12.17
C GLN A 222 -21.15 -6.48 -12.54
N LYS A 223 -20.39 -5.48 -12.11
CA LYS A 223 -18.94 -5.43 -12.38
C LYS A 223 -18.18 -6.47 -11.57
N CYS A 224 -18.65 -6.81 -10.36
CA CYS A 224 -18.14 -7.96 -9.61
C CYS A 224 -18.27 -9.28 -10.40
N LEU A 225 -19.39 -9.50 -11.09
CA LEU A 225 -19.54 -10.70 -11.95
C LEU A 225 -18.48 -10.71 -13.06
N LYS A 226 -18.32 -9.59 -13.78
CA LYS A 226 -17.30 -9.44 -14.84
C LYS A 226 -15.88 -9.70 -14.31
N ILE A 227 -15.51 -9.11 -13.16
CA ILE A 227 -14.21 -9.33 -12.50
C ILE A 227 -14.00 -10.83 -12.22
N TYR A 228 -15.01 -11.51 -11.67
CA TYR A 228 -14.90 -12.91 -11.32
C TYR A 228 -14.79 -13.83 -12.54
N GLU A 229 -15.56 -13.56 -13.59
CA GLU A 229 -15.48 -14.30 -14.85
C GLU A 229 -14.09 -14.21 -15.46
N GLU A 230 -13.51 -13.01 -15.48
CA GLU A 230 -12.16 -12.79 -16.02
C GLU A 230 -11.09 -13.50 -15.18
N LEU A 231 -11.21 -13.48 -13.84
CA LEU A 231 -10.33 -14.26 -12.96
C LEU A 231 -10.44 -15.77 -13.23
N LYS A 232 -11.66 -16.26 -13.51
CA LYS A 232 -11.87 -17.69 -13.79
C LYS A 232 -11.26 -18.10 -15.12
N LYS A 233 -11.33 -17.25 -16.15
CA LYS A 233 -10.65 -17.48 -17.44
C LYS A 233 -9.14 -17.62 -17.25
N ASN A 234 -8.52 -16.69 -16.53
CA ASN A 234 -7.08 -16.72 -16.27
C ASN A 234 -6.63 -18.00 -15.55
N ILE A 235 -7.41 -18.50 -14.59
CA ILE A 235 -7.10 -19.76 -13.88
C ILE A 235 -7.18 -20.98 -14.82
N VAL A 236 -8.16 -21.00 -15.72
CA VAL A 236 -8.32 -22.09 -16.70
C VAL A 236 -7.18 -22.07 -17.72
N GLU A 237 -6.77 -20.87 -18.17
CA GLU A 237 -5.63 -20.69 -19.07
C GLU A 237 -4.30 -21.09 -18.43
N GLU A 238 -4.03 -20.66 -17.19
CA GLU A 238 -2.83 -21.06 -16.43
C GLU A 238 -2.77 -22.57 -16.20
N ALA A 239 -3.92 -23.23 -15.97
CA ALA A 239 -4.00 -24.68 -15.80
C ALA A 239 -3.86 -25.46 -17.12
N ALA A 240 -4.04 -24.80 -18.28
CA ALA A 240 -3.98 -25.42 -19.60
C ALA A 240 -2.59 -25.38 -20.26
N VAL A 241 -1.62 -24.63 -19.72
CA VAL A 241 -0.23 -24.60 -20.22
C VAL A 241 0.52 -25.89 -19.81
N PRO A 242 0.94 -26.77 -20.75
CA PRO A 242 1.70 -27.97 -20.40
C PRO A 242 3.15 -27.65 -20.02
N LEU A 243 3.70 -28.37 -19.03
CA LEU A 243 5.14 -28.44 -18.74
C LEU A 243 5.90 -28.97 -19.96
N ALA A 244 6.43 -28.06 -20.78
CA ALA A 244 7.38 -28.40 -21.84
C ALA A 244 8.47 -27.34 -21.92
N ALA A 245 9.54 -27.49 -21.13
CA ALA A 245 10.90 -27.05 -21.46
C ALA A 245 11.88 -27.39 -20.33
N THR A 246 12.50 -28.58 -20.38
CA THR A 246 13.96 -28.78 -20.23
C THR A 246 14.30 -30.27 -20.32
N SER A 247 14.45 -30.77 -21.55
CA SER A 247 15.26 -31.96 -21.83
C SER A 247 16.60 -31.48 -22.37
N THR A 248 17.58 -31.33 -21.47
CA THR A 248 18.98 -31.23 -21.86
C THR A 248 19.65 -32.55 -21.53
N THR A 249 20.13 -33.18 -22.60
CA THR A 249 20.85 -34.44 -22.68
C THR A 249 22.12 -34.42 -21.84
N THR A 250 22.29 -35.38 -20.93
CA THR A 250 23.62 -35.85 -20.53
C THR A 250 23.61 -37.34 -20.25
N THR A 251 24.38 -38.05 -21.07
CA THR A 251 24.68 -39.47 -21.02
C THR A 251 25.79 -39.73 -20.00
N THR A 252 25.57 -40.60 -18.99
CA THR A 252 26.66 -41.39 -18.38
C THR A 252 26.15 -42.70 -17.79
N THR A 253 26.95 -43.73 -17.99
CA THR A 253 26.72 -45.18 -17.91
C THR A 253 26.96 -45.76 -16.51
N THR A 254 26.14 -46.77 -16.16
CA THR A 254 26.41 -47.96 -15.28
C THR A 254 27.05 -47.80 -13.89
N THR A 255 26.36 -48.29 -12.85
CA THR A 255 26.71 -49.58 -12.22
C THR A 255 25.62 -50.09 -11.26
N THR A 256 25.47 -51.41 -11.29
CA THR A 256 24.49 -52.25 -10.61
C THR A 256 24.84 -52.47 -9.14
N THR A 257 23.87 -52.42 -8.22
CA THR A 257 23.86 -53.22 -6.98
C THR A 257 22.48 -53.21 -6.33
N THR A 258 21.83 -54.37 -6.29
CA THR A 258 20.76 -54.75 -5.33
C THR A 258 21.44 -55.34 -4.08
N PRO A 259 20.90 -55.22 -2.85
CA PRO A 259 19.80 -56.12 -2.43
C PRO A 259 18.80 -55.63 -1.35
N ASN A 260 17.65 -56.32 -1.34
CA ASN A 260 16.77 -56.76 -0.23
C ASN A 260 15.84 -55.79 0.56
N THR A 261 14.55 -55.92 0.22
CA THR A 261 13.35 -56.23 1.06
C THR A 261 13.15 -55.55 2.44
N HIS A 262 12.02 -54.84 2.60
CA HIS A 262 10.96 -55.21 3.56
C HIS A 262 9.62 -54.49 3.26
N ASP A 263 8.53 -55.28 3.34
CA ASP A 263 7.12 -54.92 3.17
C ASP A 263 6.59 -53.82 4.12
N MET A 264 5.61 -53.03 3.66
CA MET A 264 4.36 -52.72 4.40
C MET A 264 3.23 -52.28 3.45
N LYS A 265 2.04 -52.89 3.64
CA LYS A 265 0.77 -52.77 2.89
C LYS A 265 0.08 -51.39 2.96
N LEU A 266 -0.59 -51.01 1.87
CA LEU A 266 -1.65 -49.99 1.80
C LEU A 266 -3.06 -50.62 1.96
N PRO A 267 -4.04 -49.95 2.61
CA PRO A 267 -5.40 -50.48 2.72
C PRO A 267 -6.30 -50.11 1.52
N ALA A 268 -7.17 -51.06 1.16
CA ALA A 268 -8.13 -51.00 0.07
C ALA A 268 -9.36 -50.10 0.38
N SER A 269 -9.81 -49.34 -0.61
CA SER A 269 -11.05 -48.54 -0.54
C SER A 269 -12.31 -49.37 -0.86
N SER A 270 -13.37 -49.14 -0.08
CA SER A 270 -14.62 -49.91 -0.07
C SER A 270 -15.50 -49.71 -1.32
N LYS A 271 -16.17 -50.81 -1.73
CA LYS A 271 -17.07 -50.95 -2.89
C LYS A 271 -18.26 -49.96 -2.91
N SER A 272 -18.53 -49.23 -1.82
CA SER A 272 -19.59 -48.21 -1.74
C SER A 272 -19.27 -46.92 -2.54
N ALA A 273 -17.99 -46.53 -2.63
CA ALA A 273 -17.56 -45.32 -3.34
C ALA A 273 -17.72 -45.43 -4.87
N LYS A 274 -17.53 -46.63 -5.44
CA LYS A 274 -17.66 -46.88 -6.89
C LYS A 274 -19.12 -46.85 -7.37
N ARG A 275 -20.10 -47.14 -6.51
CA ARG A 275 -21.55 -47.12 -6.86
C ARG A 275 -22.13 -45.69 -6.91
N ARG A 276 -21.61 -44.76 -6.10
CA ARG A 276 -22.06 -43.36 -6.02
C ARG A 276 -21.63 -42.52 -7.24
N ILE A 277 -20.45 -42.83 -7.80
CA ILE A 277 -19.90 -42.18 -9.00
C ILE A 277 -20.70 -42.57 -10.26
N ARG A 278 -21.15 -43.83 -10.36
CA ARG A 278 -21.92 -44.32 -11.51
C ARG A 278 -23.34 -43.74 -11.60
N ARG A 279 -23.99 -43.42 -10.45
CA ARG A 279 -25.30 -42.74 -10.41
C ARG A 279 -25.23 -41.24 -10.73
N ARG A 280 -24.11 -40.55 -10.43
CA ARG A 280 -23.90 -39.14 -10.79
C ARG A 280 -23.70 -38.95 -12.31
N LYS A 281 -22.99 -39.87 -12.98
CA LYS A 281 -22.82 -39.82 -14.44
C LYS A 281 -24.12 -40.07 -15.23
N LEU A 282 -25.07 -40.86 -14.70
CA LEU A 282 -26.37 -41.08 -15.35
C LEU A 282 -27.38 -39.92 -15.17
N LYS A 283 -27.27 -39.09 -14.11
CA LYS A 283 -28.14 -37.92 -13.92
C LYS A 283 -27.68 -36.67 -14.68
N ALA A 284 -26.39 -36.55 -14.97
CA ALA A 284 -25.83 -35.45 -15.76
C ALA A 284 -26.18 -35.56 -17.26
N SER A 285 -26.38 -36.79 -17.77
CA SER A 285 -26.77 -37.05 -19.16
C SER A 285 -28.24 -36.78 -19.48
N ARG A 286 -29.10 -36.54 -18.46
CA ARG A 286 -30.56 -36.34 -18.63
C ARG A 286 -31.04 -34.90 -18.43
N ARG A 287 -30.14 -33.96 -18.09
CA ARG A 287 -30.45 -32.52 -17.93
C ARG A 287 -29.89 -31.64 -19.06
N GLY A 288 -29.22 -32.25 -20.04
CA GLY A 288 -28.61 -31.56 -21.18
C GLY A 288 -29.49 -31.47 -22.42
N GLU A 289 -30.76 -31.91 -22.36
CA GLU A 289 -31.65 -32.00 -23.54
C GLU A 289 -33.00 -31.29 -23.36
N GLU A 290 -33.20 -30.45 -22.33
CA GLU A 290 -34.48 -29.74 -22.07
C GLU A 290 -34.34 -28.20 -21.99
N ILE A 291 -33.35 -27.60 -22.65
CA ILE A 291 -33.25 -26.13 -22.80
C ILE A 291 -33.00 -25.77 -24.27
N THR A 292 -33.90 -26.22 -25.12
CA THR A 292 -34.07 -25.69 -26.48
C THR A 292 -35.54 -25.82 -26.82
N GLU A 293 -36.35 -24.91 -26.30
CA GLU A 293 -37.58 -24.40 -26.92
C GLU A 293 -38.23 -23.39 -25.97
N MET A 294 -38.92 -22.40 -26.54
CA MET A 294 -39.69 -21.32 -25.89
C MET A 294 -38.94 -19.99 -25.65
N MET A 295 -38.56 -19.34 -26.75
CA MET A 295 -38.63 -17.87 -26.88
C MET A 295 -39.66 -17.56 -27.96
N GLU A 296 -40.76 -16.89 -27.60
CA GLU A 296 -41.50 -15.92 -28.44
C GLU A 296 -42.74 -15.42 -27.65
N GLU A 297 -42.75 -14.14 -27.25
CA GLU A 297 -43.86 -13.21 -27.54
C GLU A 297 -43.60 -11.77 -27.04
N LYS A 298 -44.18 -10.82 -27.78
CA LYS A 298 -43.88 -9.38 -27.91
C LYS A 298 -44.47 -8.49 -26.78
N GLY A 299 -43.72 -7.46 -26.35
CA GLY A 299 -44.07 -6.03 -26.52
C GLY A 299 -44.49 -5.39 -25.19
N THR A 300 -43.94 -4.26 -24.68
CA THR A 300 -43.92 -2.90 -25.24
C THR A 300 -42.79 -2.03 -24.66
N LYS A 301 -42.28 -1.12 -25.49
CA LYS A 301 -41.23 -0.10 -25.24
C LYS A 301 -41.59 0.89 -24.13
N GLU A 302 -40.73 1.01 -23.12
CA GLU A 302 -40.38 2.30 -22.50
C GLU A 302 -38.86 2.44 -22.51
N ARG A 303 -38.36 3.53 -23.10
CA ARG A 303 -36.93 3.86 -23.18
C ARG A 303 -36.41 4.16 -21.78
N ARG A 304 -35.66 3.22 -21.19
CA ARG A 304 -34.65 3.54 -20.18
C ARG A 304 -33.31 3.59 -20.89
N GLU A 305 -32.64 4.73 -20.77
CA GLU A 305 -31.25 4.91 -21.15
C GLU A 305 -30.42 3.92 -20.32
N SER A 306 -30.03 2.81 -20.97
CA SER A 306 -29.00 1.91 -20.47
C SER A 306 -27.67 2.45 -20.96
N ASP A 307 -26.99 3.22 -20.11
CA ASP A 307 -25.56 3.43 -20.20
C ASP A 307 -24.86 2.10 -19.85
N ASP A 308 -24.98 1.10 -20.73
CA ASP A 308 -24.07 -0.03 -20.80
C ASP A 308 -22.85 0.42 -21.60
N ASP A 309 -22.06 1.32 -21.00
CA ASP A 309 -20.70 1.53 -21.47
C ASP A 309 -19.92 0.25 -21.17
N ASP A 310 -19.44 -0.38 -22.24
CA ASP A 310 -18.48 -1.48 -22.25
C ASP A 310 -17.11 -1.01 -21.71
N GLU A 311 -17.09 -0.52 -20.47
CA GLU A 311 -15.85 -0.21 -19.78
C GLU A 311 -15.16 -1.53 -19.43
N SER A 312 -14.08 -1.81 -20.16
CA SER A 312 -13.13 -2.87 -19.84
C SER A 312 -12.73 -2.78 -18.35
N VAL A 313 -12.89 -3.88 -17.63
CA VAL A 313 -12.54 -3.94 -16.20
C VAL A 313 -11.02 -3.90 -16.04
N ASP A 314 -10.50 -2.98 -15.23
CA ASP A 314 -9.10 -3.01 -14.83
C ASP A 314 -8.84 -4.21 -13.90
N MET A 315 -8.25 -5.26 -14.46
CA MET A 315 -7.90 -6.48 -13.74
C MET A 315 -6.59 -6.38 -12.96
N ALA A 316 -5.79 -5.32 -13.15
CA ALA A 316 -4.49 -5.19 -12.50
C ALA A 316 -4.53 -5.32 -10.96
N PRO A 317 -5.53 -4.76 -10.24
CA PRO A 317 -5.62 -4.92 -8.79
C PRO A 317 -5.99 -6.35 -8.36
N TYR A 318 -6.83 -7.04 -9.12
CA TYR A 318 -7.33 -8.37 -8.76
C TYR A 318 -6.34 -9.50 -9.10
N ASN A 319 -5.32 -9.19 -9.91
CA ASN A 319 -4.17 -10.02 -10.24
C ASN A 319 -2.97 -9.82 -9.30
N LEU A 320 -3.20 -9.32 -8.09
CA LEU A 320 -2.18 -9.26 -7.03
C LEU A 320 -2.10 -10.57 -6.25
N VAL A 321 -0.95 -10.80 -5.61
CA VAL A 321 -0.63 -12.08 -4.97
C VAL A 321 -1.56 -12.36 -3.78
N THR A 322 -2.09 -13.58 -3.71
CA THR A 322 -2.95 -14.05 -2.61
C THR A 322 -2.30 -15.15 -1.77
N HIS A 323 -1.26 -15.79 -2.31
CA HIS A 323 -0.66 -17.04 -1.83
C HIS A 323 -1.70 -18.10 -1.46
N ALA A 324 -2.78 -18.20 -2.26
CA ALA A 324 -3.90 -19.11 -1.99
C ALA A 324 -3.47 -20.58 -1.86
N ASP A 325 -2.45 -20.99 -2.59
CA ASP A 325 -1.84 -22.32 -2.62
C ASP A 325 -1.05 -22.68 -1.34
N ARG A 326 -0.56 -21.68 -0.61
CA ARG A 326 0.27 -21.86 0.60
C ARG A 326 -0.52 -21.69 1.90
N ARG A 327 -1.80 -21.31 1.82
CA ARG A 327 -2.66 -21.06 2.98
C ARG A 327 -3.04 -22.37 3.68
N THR A 328 -3.04 -22.33 5.01
CA THR A 328 -3.51 -23.47 5.82
C THR A 328 -5.03 -23.55 5.79
N SER A 329 -5.59 -24.73 6.04
CA SER A 329 -7.05 -24.91 6.15
C SER A 329 -7.68 -24.03 7.24
N LYS A 330 -6.93 -23.73 8.31
CA LYS A 330 -7.36 -22.82 9.38
C LYS A 330 -7.52 -21.38 8.86
N ASP A 331 -6.48 -20.83 8.23
CA ASP A 331 -6.53 -19.48 7.65
C ASP A 331 -7.62 -19.38 6.57
N PHE A 332 -7.77 -20.42 5.74
CA PHE A 332 -8.82 -20.46 4.73
C PHE A 332 -10.23 -20.43 5.35
N LEU A 333 -10.46 -21.19 6.43
CA LEU A 333 -11.73 -21.18 7.16
C LEU A 333 -12.02 -19.81 7.78
N GLU A 334 -11.04 -19.20 8.47
CA GLU A 334 -11.19 -17.88 9.10
C GLU A 334 -11.61 -16.82 8.07
N ARG A 335 -10.97 -16.80 6.90
CA ARG A 335 -11.29 -15.87 5.82
C ARG A 335 -12.63 -16.15 5.17
N SER A 336 -12.99 -17.42 5.04
CA SER A 336 -14.30 -17.82 4.50
C SER A 336 -15.43 -17.37 5.43
N LEU A 337 -15.24 -17.47 6.75
CA LEU A 337 -16.19 -16.96 7.74
C LEU A 337 -16.33 -15.44 7.66
N MET A 338 -15.21 -14.71 7.53
CA MET A 338 -15.22 -13.26 7.32
C MET A 338 -15.95 -12.88 6.01
N ALA A 339 -15.68 -13.58 4.92
CA ALA A 339 -16.35 -13.35 3.64
C ALA A 339 -17.86 -13.61 3.71
N ALA A 340 -18.27 -14.71 4.37
CA ALA A 340 -19.67 -15.03 4.59
C ALA A 340 -20.38 -13.98 5.47
N PHE A 341 -19.71 -13.49 6.52
CA PHE A 341 -20.21 -12.40 7.34
C PHE A 341 -20.42 -11.11 6.52
N LEU A 342 -19.42 -10.73 5.72
CA LEU A 342 -19.52 -9.54 4.85
C LEU A 342 -20.60 -9.71 3.79
N LEU A 343 -20.79 -10.92 3.23
CA LEU A 343 -21.89 -11.22 2.32
C LEU A 343 -23.24 -10.99 3.01
N LYS A 344 -23.41 -11.49 4.23
CA LYS A 344 -24.64 -11.28 5.02
C LYS A 344 -24.89 -9.79 5.28
N CYS A 345 -23.84 -8.99 5.51
CA CYS A 345 -23.98 -7.54 5.54
C CYS A 345 -24.50 -6.99 4.20
N LEU A 346 -23.93 -7.39 3.06
CA LEU A 346 -24.36 -6.92 1.73
C LEU A 346 -25.84 -7.27 1.43
N GLN A 347 -26.28 -8.47 1.83
CA GLN A 347 -27.68 -8.91 1.71
C GLN A 347 -28.67 -8.04 2.52
N ARG A 348 -28.20 -7.31 3.54
CA ARG A 348 -29.05 -6.50 4.43
C ARG A 348 -29.06 -5.03 4.10
N VAL A 349 -28.14 -4.56 3.26
CA VAL A 349 -27.94 -3.12 3.01
C VAL A 349 -28.44 -2.64 1.65
N GLY A 350 -28.96 -3.55 0.82
CA GLY A 350 -29.48 -3.26 -0.51
C GLY A 350 -28.40 -3.24 -1.59
N PHE A 351 -27.34 -4.07 -1.43
CA PHE A 351 -26.34 -4.26 -2.49
C PHE A 351 -26.86 -5.17 -3.61
N PHE A 352 -27.60 -6.22 -3.24
CA PHE A 352 -28.32 -7.09 -4.18
C PHE A 352 -29.76 -6.60 -4.33
N ALA A 353 -30.28 -6.66 -5.56
CA ALA A 353 -31.67 -6.30 -5.84
C ALA A 353 -32.65 -7.28 -5.18
N CYS A 354 -32.32 -8.58 -5.22
CA CYS A 354 -33.11 -9.67 -4.65
C CYS A 354 -32.20 -10.58 -3.81
N PRO A 355 -31.91 -10.21 -2.54
CA PRO A 355 -31.04 -11.03 -1.69
C PRO A 355 -31.72 -12.36 -1.32
N THR A 356 -30.93 -13.43 -1.27
CA THR A 356 -31.42 -14.76 -0.86
C THR A 356 -31.84 -14.76 0.63
N PRO A 357 -32.93 -15.45 1.00
CA PRO A 357 -33.31 -15.67 2.41
C PRO A 357 -32.18 -16.30 3.25
N ASP A 358 -32.26 -16.16 4.58
CA ASP A 358 -31.17 -16.60 5.49
C ASP A 358 -31.04 -18.12 5.63
N ASP A 359 -32.15 -18.83 5.47
CA ASP A 359 -32.30 -20.27 5.56
C ASP A 359 -32.01 -20.99 4.23
N GLU A 360 -31.74 -20.22 3.17
CA GLU A 360 -31.44 -20.74 1.83
C GLU A 360 -29.96 -20.61 1.47
N VAL A 361 -29.53 -21.43 0.49
CA VAL A 361 -28.19 -21.35 -0.07
C VAL A 361 -28.12 -20.12 -0.98
N PRO A 362 -27.14 -19.20 -0.78
CA PRO A 362 -27.00 -18.01 -1.62
C PRO A 362 -27.01 -18.32 -3.12
N GLY A 363 -27.65 -17.45 -3.91
CA GLY A 363 -27.69 -17.55 -5.36
C GLY A 363 -26.31 -17.39 -6.02
N ALA A 364 -26.21 -17.66 -7.32
CA ALA A 364 -24.95 -17.64 -8.06
C ALA A 364 -24.24 -16.27 -8.03
N GLU A 365 -25.01 -15.18 -8.11
CA GLU A 365 -24.48 -13.81 -8.01
C GLU A 365 -23.86 -13.54 -6.62
N GLU A 366 -24.57 -13.92 -5.56
CA GLU A 366 -24.11 -13.74 -4.18
C GLU A 366 -22.88 -14.59 -3.87
N ILE A 367 -22.85 -15.85 -4.33
CA ILE A 367 -21.68 -16.73 -4.22
C ILE A 367 -20.48 -16.12 -4.95
N THR A 368 -20.69 -15.51 -6.12
CA THR A 368 -19.62 -14.85 -6.89
C THR A 368 -19.03 -13.68 -6.12
N VAL A 369 -19.89 -12.82 -5.55
CA VAL A 369 -19.45 -11.70 -4.70
C VAL A 369 -18.75 -12.21 -3.44
N ALA A 370 -19.25 -13.28 -2.80
CA ALA A 370 -18.59 -13.89 -1.65
C ALA A 370 -17.20 -14.45 -1.98
N ALA A 371 -17.04 -15.06 -3.16
CA ALA A 371 -15.76 -15.54 -3.64
C ALA A 371 -14.77 -14.38 -3.88
N LEU A 372 -15.25 -13.24 -4.40
CA LEU A 372 -14.43 -12.02 -4.51
C LEU A 372 -14.07 -11.43 -3.15
N LEU A 373 -14.99 -11.40 -2.18
CA LEU A 373 -14.68 -10.98 -0.80
C LEU A 373 -13.58 -11.87 -0.19
N LEU A 374 -13.69 -13.19 -0.34
CA LEU A 374 -12.67 -14.14 0.11
C LEU A 374 -11.32 -13.88 -0.55
N ARG A 375 -11.31 -13.73 -1.89
CA ARG A 375 -10.08 -13.41 -2.64
C ARG A 375 -9.47 -12.08 -2.16
N ASN A 376 -10.28 -11.03 -2.02
CA ASN A 376 -9.84 -9.71 -1.58
C ASN A 376 -9.25 -9.76 -0.16
N LEU A 377 -9.86 -10.52 0.75
CA LEU A 377 -9.29 -10.74 2.09
C LEU A 377 -7.90 -11.40 2.02
N GLN A 378 -7.72 -12.42 1.17
CA GLN A 378 -6.43 -13.08 0.97
C GLN A 378 -5.38 -12.16 0.34
N LEU A 379 -5.80 -11.33 -0.63
CA LEU A 379 -4.97 -10.34 -1.31
C LEU A 379 -4.52 -9.23 -0.36
N LEU A 380 -5.42 -8.69 0.47
CA LEU A 380 -5.15 -7.50 1.27
C LEU A 380 -4.10 -7.74 2.36
N GLN A 381 -3.92 -8.99 2.82
CA GLN A 381 -2.86 -9.33 3.77
C GLN A 381 -1.45 -8.94 3.26
N PHE A 382 -1.23 -9.06 1.96
CA PHE A 382 0.11 -8.92 1.36
C PHE A 382 0.30 -7.61 0.59
N ASN A 383 -0.80 -7.01 0.12
CA ASN A 383 -0.74 -5.91 -0.86
C ASN A 383 -1.24 -4.57 -0.31
N ALA A 384 -1.86 -4.55 0.88
CA ALA A 384 -2.40 -3.32 1.45
C ALA A 384 -1.31 -2.46 2.10
N HIS A 385 -1.46 -1.15 1.97
CA HIS A 385 -0.53 -0.14 2.47
C HIS A 385 -1.18 0.67 3.58
N GLU A 386 -0.46 0.81 4.69
CA GLU A 386 -0.79 1.78 5.73
C GLU A 386 -0.56 3.20 5.19
N PHE A 387 -1.53 4.09 5.37
CA PHE A 387 -1.39 5.51 5.07
C PHE A 387 -1.35 6.33 6.36
N PHE A 388 -0.64 7.45 6.33
CA PHE A 388 -0.34 8.24 7.54
C PHE A 388 -0.33 9.75 7.25
N GLU A 389 -0.46 10.53 8.32
CA GLU A 389 -0.07 11.95 8.36
C GLU A 389 1.20 12.10 9.21
N THR A 390 2.03 13.09 8.90
CA THR A 390 3.15 13.48 9.78
C THR A 390 2.65 14.51 10.78
N ARG A 391 2.66 14.15 12.07
CA ARG A 391 2.43 15.10 13.15
C ARG A 391 3.72 15.85 13.43
N VAL A 392 3.69 17.15 13.17
CA VAL A 392 4.82 18.06 13.35
C VAL A 392 4.80 18.60 14.78
N SER A 393 5.95 18.71 15.45
CA SER A 393 6.00 19.34 16.77
C SER A 393 5.68 20.83 16.70
N ALA A 394 5.35 21.44 17.85
CA ALA A 394 5.07 22.88 17.87
C ALA A 394 6.35 23.70 17.70
N GLU A 395 7.46 23.16 18.22
CA GLU A 395 8.74 23.82 18.35
C GLU A 395 9.56 23.77 17.05
N HIS A 396 9.49 22.67 16.30
CA HIS A 396 10.36 22.46 15.14
C HIS A 396 9.78 21.48 14.09
N ARG A 397 10.05 21.71 12.81
CA ARG A 397 9.51 20.92 11.67
C ARG A 397 9.88 19.44 11.69
N PHE A 398 11.05 19.09 12.23
CA PHE A 398 11.57 17.73 12.21
C PHE A 398 11.70 17.11 13.61
N HIS A 399 12.38 17.77 14.55
CA HIS A 399 12.42 17.34 15.96
C HIS A 399 11.04 17.08 16.56
N GLY A 400 10.89 15.93 17.20
CA GLY A 400 9.64 15.48 17.81
C GLY A 400 8.53 15.10 16.82
N SER A 401 8.76 15.30 15.51
CA SER A 401 7.77 14.97 14.49
C SER A 401 7.71 13.47 14.26
N ARG A 402 6.50 12.94 14.04
CA ARG A 402 6.29 11.51 13.86
C ARG A 402 5.13 11.19 12.92
N PRO A 403 5.24 10.11 12.13
CA PRO A 403 4.10 9.60 11.37
C PRO A 403 3.04 9.05 12.32
N VAL A 404 1.79 9.34 12.03
CA VAL A 404 0.61 8.76 12.69
C VAL A 404 -0.20 8.03 11.64
N TYR A 405 -0.27 6.71 11.79
CA TYR A 405 -1.01 5.82 10.91
C TYR A 405 -2.50 6.11 11.01
N LEU A 406 -3.11 6.51 9.90
CA LEU A 406 -4.52 6.90 9.83
C LEU A 406 -5.42 5.77 9.36
N GLY A 407 -4.89 4.81 8.60
CA GLY A 407 -5.69 3.77 7.97
C GLY A 407 -4.91 2.90 7.00
N VAL A 408 -5.65 2.10 6.24
CA VAL A 408 -5.11 1.15 5.26
C VAL A 408 -5.82 1.30 3.93
N ALA A 409 -5.08 1.24 2.83
CA ALA A 409 -5.59 1.32 1.47
C ALA A 409 -4.81 0.41 0.50
N ILE A 410 -5.41 0.08 -0.64
CA ILE A 410 -4.76 -0.68 -1.70
C ILE A 410 -4.38 0.25 -2.86
N TYR A 411 -3.10 0.25 -3.22
CA TYR A 411 -2.51 1.01 -4.32
C TYR A 411 -1.95 -0.01 -5.32
N PRO A 412 -2.67 -0.31 -6.41
CA PRO A 412 -2.40 -1.48 -7.26
C PRO A 412 -0.99 -1.49 -7.86
N THR A 413 -0.48 -0.34 -8.27
CA THR A 413 0.87 -0.23 -8.85
C THR A 413 1.94 -0.38 -7.77
N VAL A 414 1.79 0.31 -6.63
CA VAL A 414 2.75 0.22 -5.52
C VAL A 414 2.84 -1.19 -4.94
N ALA A 415 1.73 -1.92 -4.90
CA ALA A 415 1.70 -3.32 -4.45
C ALA A 415 2.60 -4.25 -5.28
N ARG A 416 3.10 -3.81 -6.44
CA ARG A 416 4.04 -4.53 -7.31
C ARG A 416 5.50 -4.13 -7.09
N PHE A 417 5.81 -3.27 -6.12
CA PHE A 417 7.18 -2.97 -5.75
C PHE A 417 7.63 -4.03 -4.76
N ASN A 418 8.68 -4.77 -5.11
CA ASN A 418 9.22 -5.79 -4.23
C ASN A 418 9.98 -5.18 -3.05
N HIS A 419 10.29 -6.02 -2.07
CA HIS A 419 10.99 -5.63 -0.86
C HIS A 419 12.50 -5.49 -1.04
N ASP A 420 13.07 -4.44 -0.45
CA ASP A 420 14.50 -4.32 -0.12
C ASP A 420 14.67 -3.79 1.31
N CYS A 421 15.64 -4.33 2.06
CA CYS A 421 15.98 -3.82 3.40
C CYS A 421 16.70 -2.47 3.32
N TYR A 422 17.23 -2.11 2.15
CA TYR A 422 17.80 -0.83 1.79
C TYR A 422 17.07 -0.26 0.54
N PRO A 423 15.85 0.25 0.72
CA PRO A 423 14.98 0.66 -0.38
C PRO A 423 15.60 1.83 -1.17
N ALA A 424 15.20 1.94 -2.44
CA ALA A 424 15.64 3.06 -3.28
C ALA A 424 14.72 4.27 -3.25
N VAL A 425 13.53 4.07 -2.70
CA VAL A 425 12.43 5.02 -2.71
C VAL A 425 11.90 5.22 -1.30
N THR A 426 11.26 6.36 -1.09
CA THR A 426 10.43 6.66 0.07
C THR A 426 9.00 6.91 -0.38
N ARG A 427 8.06 6.72 0.55
CA ARG A 427 6.64 6.96 0.33
C ARG A 427 6.08 7.98 1.30
N TYR A 428 5.22 8.85 0.80
CA TYR A 428 4.39 9.76 1.60
C TYR A 428 3.03 9.94 0.91
N PHE A 429 2.12 10.68 1.53
CA PHE A 429 0.75 10.81 1.05
C PHE A 429 0.40 12.27 0.79
N VAL A 430 -0.32 12.52 -0.30
CA VAL A 430 -0.94 13.81 -0.63
C VAL A 430 -2.44 13.60 -0.78
N GLY A 431 -3.22 14.05 0.20
CA GLY A 431 -4.60 13.63 0.37
C GLY A 431 -4.64 12.11 0.51
N ARG A 432 -5.25 11.44 -0.47
CA ARG A 432 -5.25 9.97 -0.55
C ARG A 432 -4.19 9.36 -1.45
N HIS A 433 -3.49 10.17 -2.23
CA HIS A 433 -2.58 9.64 -3.22
C HIS A 433 -1.29 9.19 -2.53
N ILE A 434 -0.85 7.98 -2.81
CA ILE A 434 0.48 7.53 -2.45
C ILE A 434 1.47 8.16 -3.43
N VAL A 435 2.56 8.72 -2.91
CA VAL A 435 3.64 9.33 -3.69
C VAL A 435 4.91 8.55 -3.46
N ILE A 436 5.48 8.01 -4.53
CA ILE A 436 6.76 7.28 -4.48
C ILE A 436 7.85 8.16 -5.09
N ARG A 437 8.89 8.41 -4.30
CA ARG A 437 9.97 9.33 -4.65
C ARG A 437 11.33 8.68 -4.40
N ALA A 438 12.25 8.82 -5.34
CA ALA A 438 13.59 8.25 -5.21
C ALA A 438 14.40 8.97 -4.13
N VAL A 439 15.16 8.21 -3.34
CA VAL A 439 16.10 8.74 -2.32
C VAL A 439 17.55 8.36 -2.63
N ARG A 440 17.77 7.45 -3.58
CA ARG A 440 19.07 7.13 -4.17
C ARG A 440 18.97 7.01 -5.68
N GLY A 441 20.11 7.10 -6.36
CA GLY A 441 20.17 6.93 -7.82
C GLY A 441 19.93 5.48 -8.24
N LEU A 442 19.22 5.31 -9.36
CA LEU A 442 19.00 4.01 -10.02
C LEU A 442 19.33 4.12 -11.50
N ARG A 443 19.92 3.05 -12.04
CA ARG A 443 20.26 2.90 -13.45
C ARG A 443 19.16 2.12 -14.18
N PRO A 444 19.07 2.23 -15.51
CA PRO A 444 18.21 1.35 -16.30
C PRO A 444 18.49 -0.13 -15.98
N GLY A 445 17.43 -0.89 -15.69
CA GLY A 445 17.49 -2.29 -15.28
C GLY A 445 17.55 -2.51 -13.77
N ASP A 446 17.82 -1.48 -12.95
CA ASP A 446 17.80 -1.63 -11.50
C ASP A 446 16.35 -1.85 -10.99
N VAL A 447 16.21 -2.74 -10.01
CA VAL A 447 14.93 -2.98 -9.33
C VAL A 447 14.56 -1.77 -8.48
N ILE A 448 13.34 -1.27 -8.64
CA ILE A 448 12.77 -0.22 -7.81
C ILE A 448 12.00 -0.91 -6.68
N ALA A 449 12.63 -1.00 -5.51
CA ALA A 449 12.11 -1.73 -4.36
C ALA A 449 11.74 -0.80 -3.20
N GLU A 450 10.65 -1.16 -2.52
CA GLU A 450 10.17 -0.55 -1.29
C GLU A 450 10.62 -1.31 -0.05
N ASN A 451 10.44 -0.71 1.13
CA ASN A 451 10.62 -1.44 2.39
C ASN A 451 9.27 -1.80 3.01
N TYR A 452 9.08 -3.09 3.28
CA TYR A 452 7.83 -3.65 3.82
C TYR A 452 7.73 -3.54 5.35
N GLY A 453 8.55 -2.68 5.96
CA GLY A 453 8.62 -2.45 7.41
C GLY A 453 10.00 -2.72 8.03
N PRO A 454 10.62 -3.91 7.84
CA PRO A 454 11.90 -4.21 8.47
C PRO A 454 13.08 -3.61 7.68
N ILE A 455 13.60 -2.49 8.16
CA ILE A 455 14.78 -1.79 7.59
C ILE A 455 16.07 -2.17 8.35
N PHE A 456 17.19 -2.30 7.62
CA PHE A 456 18.46 -2.74 8.23
C PHE A 456 19.01 -1.79 9.29
N THR A 457 18.75 -0.49 9.14
CA THR A 457 19.21 0.53 10.09
C THR A 457 18.60 0.37 11.49
N LYS A 458 17.43 -0.28 11.62
CA LYS A 458 16.70 -0.45 12.89
C LYS A 458 16.63 -1.89 13.40
N LYS A 459 16.69 -2.88 12.51
CA LYS A 459 16.45 -4.30 12.82
C LYS A 459 17.61 -5.17 12.38
N THR A 460 17.97 -6.15 13.20
CA THR A 460 19.00 -7.17 12.88
C THR A 460 18.55 -8.07 11.73
N LEU A 461 19.47 -8.72 11.02
CA LEU A 461 19.14 -9.66 9.93
C LEU A 461 18.13 -10.72 10.37
N ALA A 462 18.31 -11.32 11.54
CA ALA A 462 17.40 -12.33 12.08
C ALA A 462 15.97 -11.78 12.27
N GLU A 463 15.82 -10.57 12.82
CA GLU A 463 14.51 -9.93 12.98
C GLU A 463 13.87 -9.57 11.64
N ARG A 464 14.66 -9.09 10.67
CA ARG A 464 14.18 -8.76 9.32
C ARG A 464 13.63 -10.01 8.63
N GLN A 465 14.42 -11.09 8.61
CA GLN A 465 14.03 -12.35 7.99
C GLN A 465 12.81 -12.97 8.68
N ARG A 466 12.75 -12.95 10.02
CA ARG A 466 11.59 -13.45 10.77
C ARG A 466 10.31 -12.68 10.42
N THR A 467 10.39 -11.35 10.40
CA THR A 467 9.25 -10.48 10.06
C THR A 467 8.74 -10.75 8.64
N LEU A 468 9.64 -10.81 7.67
CA LEU A 468 9.28 -11.03 6.26
C LEU A 468 8.74 -12.44 6.03
N ALA A 469 9.38 -13.46 6.61
CA ALA A 469 8.92 -14.84 6.51
C ALA A 469 7.55 -15.03 7.17
N GLY A 470 7.28 -14.35 8.30
CA GLY A 470 6.00 -14.45 9.01
C GLY A 470 4.85 -13.70 8.31
N ARG A 471 5.09 -12.47 7.84
CA ARG A 471 4.03 -11.61 7.27
C ARG A 471 3.85 -11.77 5.77
N TYR A 472 4.92 -12.01 5.02
CA TYR A 472 4.95 -12.01 3.55
C TYR A 472 5.44 -13.33 2.93
N TRP A 473 5.83 -14.30 3.76
CA TRP A 473 6.13 -15.67 3.35
C TRP A 473 7.30 -15.84 2.36
N PHE A 474 8.28 -14.94 2.41
CA PHE A 474 9.52 -15.04 1.65
C PHE A 474 10.75 -14.74 2.51
N ARG A 475 11.92 -15.13 2.01
CA ARG A 475 13.22 -14.80 2.60
C ARG A 475 13.89 -13.72 1.76
N CYS A 476 14.30 -12.61 2.37
CA CYS A 476 14.91 -11.50 1.64
C CYS A 476 16.35 -11.81 1.26
N THR A 477 16.70 -11.58 -0.02
CA THR A 477 18.04 -11.77 -0.56
C THR A 477 18.66 -10.45 -1.03
N CYS A 478 18.18 -9.31 -0.54
CA CYS A 478 18.80 -8.01 -0.87
C CYS A 478 20.25 -7.92 -0.37
N LYS A 479 21.01 -6.97 -0.91
CA LYS A 479 22.43 -6.78 -0.58
C LYS A 479 22.67 -6.61 0.92
N ALA A 480 21.83 -5.83 1.61
CA ALA A 480 21.93 -5.63 3.06
C ALA A 480 21.68 -6.90 3.88
N CYS A 481 20.94 -7.87 3.33
CA CYS A 481 20.76 -9.19 3.96
C CYS A 481 21.87 -10.18 3.60
N GLN A 482 22.37 -10.15 2.36
CA GLN A 482 23.47 -11.00 1.91
C GLN A 482 24.78 -10.67 2.63
N GLU A 483 25.05 -9.37 2.82
CA GLU A 483 26.27 -8.86 3.45
C GLU A 483 26.09 -8.61 4.97
N ASP A 484 24.97 -9.02 5.57
CA ASP A 484 24.60 -8.78 6.98
C ASP A 484 24.95 -7.36 7.49
N TRP A 485 24.38 -6.34 6.83
CA TRP A 485 24.72 -4.95 7.16
C TRP A 485 24.36 -4.61 8.61
N PRO A 486 25.25 -3.88 9.31
CA PRO A 486 25.04 -3.53 10.71
C PRO A 486 23.89 -2.54 10.87
N ARG A 487 23.29 -2.53 12.07
CA ARG A 487 22.33 -1.49 12.49
C ARG A 487 23.02 -0.13 12.52
N PHE A 488 22.23 0.94 12.48
CA PHE A 488 22.75 2.32 12.37
C PHE A 488 23.76 2.68 13.47
N GLU A 489 23.54 2.22 14.70
CA GLU A 489 24.45 2.41 15.85
C GLU A 489 25.86 1.84 15.66
N ASN A 490 26.01 0.80 14.83
CA ASN A 490 27.28 0.09 14.58
C ASN A 490 27.83 0.35 13.17
N LEU A 491 27.19 1.25 12.43
CA LEU A 491 27.53 1.60 11.06
C LEU A 491 28.60 2.68 11.08
N THR A 492 29.67 2.53 10.30
CA THR A 492 30.75 3.52 10.18
C THR A 492 30.95 3.94 8.73
N ASN A 493 31.74 4.99 8.50
CA ASN A 493 32.13 5.39 7.14
C ASN A 493 33.30 4.55 6.60
N ASP A 494 34.04 3.83 7.47
CA ASP A 494 35.25 3.09 7.09
C ASP A 494 34.99 1.90 6.14
N SER A 495 33.75 1.42 6.11
CA SER A 495 33.33 0.30 5.25
C SER A 495 32.94 0.72 3.84
N VAL A 496 33.12 2.00 3.49
CA VAL A 496 32.76 2.52 2.16
C VAL A 496 33.59 1.86 1.07
N ARG A 497 32.93 1.56 -0.05
CA ARG A 497 33.57 0.99 -1.24
C ARG A 497 33.53 2.01 -2.37
N LEU A 498 34.69 2.40 -2.87
CA LEU A 498 34.81 3.33 -4.00
C LEU A 498 34.63 2.60 -5.33
N ARG A 499 33.91 3.20 -6.27
CA ARG A 499 33.74 2.70 -7.63
C ARG A 499 34.97 3.00 -8.48
N CYS A 500 35.33 2.04 -9.33
CA CYS A 500 36.40 2.22 -10.31
C CYS A 500 36.15 3.45 -11.20
N PRO A 501 37.15 4.32 -11.42
CA PRO A 501 36.99 5.50 -12.26
C PRO A 501 36.92 5.18 -13.76
N THR A 502 37.26 3.96 -14.17
CA THR A 502 37.19 3.54 -15.57
C THR A 502 35.73 3.47 -16.03
N ALA A 503 35.39 4.19 -17.10
CA ALA A 503 34.06 4.14 -17.72
C ALA A 503 33.66 2.69 -18.07
N GLY A 504 32.42 2.32 -17.72
CA GLY A 504 31.87 0.99 -17.93
C GLY A 504 32.35 -0.09 -16.94
N CYS A 505 33.27 0.22 -16.02
CA CYS A 505 33.76 -0.74 -15.04
C CYS A 505 32.86 -0.80 -13.80
N SER A 506 32.57 -2.01 -13.31
CA SER A 506 31.79 -2.26 -12.09
C SER A 506 32.64 -2.44 -10.82
N GLY A 507 33.96 -2.37 -10.93
CA GLY A 507 34.89 -2.66 -9.85
C GLY A 507 34.70 -1.78 -8.61
N LEU A 508 34.80 -2.42 -7.44
CA LEU A 508 34.66 -1.79 -6.12
C LEU A 508 35.96 -1.96 -5.32
N HIS A 509 36.33 -0.92 -4.57
CA HIS A 509 37.60 -0.86 -3.85
C HIS A 509 37.42 -0.32 -2.43
N SER A 510 37.80 -1.13 -1.43
CA SER A 510 37.67 -0.80 0.00
C SER A 510 38.85 -0.02 0.58
N GLN A 511 39.96 0.09 -0.16
CA GLN A 511 41.19 0.73 0.33
C GLN A 511 41.76 1.66 -0.74
N ALA A 512 41.65 2.96 -0.50
CA ALA A 512 42.52 3.94 -1.14
C ALA A 512 43.85 3.95 -0.35
N ARG A 513 44.89 3.28 -0.85
CA ARG A 513 46.25 3.60 -0.41
C ARG A 513 46.57 4.97 -0.99
N GLN A 514 46.60 6.00 -0.14
CA GLN A 514 46.76 7.41 -0.52
C GLN A 514 47.79 7.57 -1.65
N GLY A 515 47.37 8.18 -2.76
CA GLY A 515 48.21 8.57 -3.89
C GLY A 515 48.85 7.47 -4.76
N LYS A 516 48.67 6.17 -4.49
CA LYS A 516 49.30 5.12 -5.32
C LYS A 516 48.33 4.51 -6.34
N PRO A 517 48.70 4.44 -7.63
CA PRO A 517 47.88 3.77 -8.63
C PRO A 517 47.79 2.28 -8.32
N ILE A 518 46.58 1.75 -8.32
CA ILE A 518 46.29 0.33 -8.13
C ILE A 518 45.83 -0.29 -9.44
N LYS A 519 46.04 -1.59 -9.63
CA LYS A 519 45.47 -2.33 -10.76
C LYS A 519 44.06 -2.78 -10.41
N CYS A 520 43.06 -2.36 -11.17
CA CYS A 520 41.68 -2.81 -10.96
C CYS A 520 41.54 -4.28 -11.40
N PRO A 521 40.96 -5.19 -10.59
CA PRO A 521 40.80 -6.59 -10.98
C PRO A 521 39.78 -6.77 -12.12
N ASP A 522 38.81 -5.85 -12.25
CA ASP A 522 37.74 -5.99 -13.23
C ASP A 522 38.16 -5.47 -14.61
N CYS A 523 38.68 -4.24 -14.70
CA CYS A 523 39.08 -3.64 -15.98
C CYS A 523 40.58 -3.78 -16.29
N GLN A 524 41.38 -4.30 -15.35
CA GLN A 524 42.84 -4.48 -15.46
C GLN A 524 43.65 -3.18 -15.69
N LYS A 525 43.01 -2.01 -15.73
CA LYS A 525 43.67 -0.70 -15.87
C LYS A 525 44.29 -0.26 -14.55
N LYS A 526 45.37 0.52 -14.64
CA LYS A 526 45.91 1.29 -13.50
C LYS A 526 44.97 2.46 -13.22
N ILE A 527 44.47 2.54 -11.99
CA ILE A 527 43.50 3.55 -11.57
C ILE A 527 43.99 4.30 -10.33
N CYS A 528 43.58 5.55 -10.20
CA CYS A 528 43.76 6.36 -8.99
C CYS A 528 42.39 6.58 -8.34
N LEU A 529 42.30 6.45 -7.02
CA LEU A 529 41.06 6.63 -6.26
C LEU A 529 40.99 8.00 -5.54
N GLU A 530 42.01 8.84 -5.68
CA GLU A 530 42.11 10.13 -4.97
C GLU A 530 40.90 11.04 -5.28
N ASP A 531 40.56 11.20 -6.56
CA ASP A 531 39.40 12.02 -6.97
C ASP A 531 38.07 11.46 -6.43
N ARG A 532 37.95 10.13 -6.32
CA ARG A 532 36.77 9.46 -5.78
C ARG A 532 36.67 9.69 -4.27
N LEU A 533 37.79 9.64 -3.56
CA LEU A 533 37.87 9.93 -2.13
C LEU A 533 37.60 11.42 -1.83
N ALA A 534 38.15 12.33 -2.64
CA ALA A 534 37.89 13.75 -2.54
C ALA A 534 36.39 14.06 -2.76
N CYS A 535 35.78 13.44 -3.78
CA CYS A 535 34.34 13.57 -4.03
C CYS A 535 33.50 12.99 -2.88
N LEU A 536 33.91 11.87 -2.27
CA LEU A 536 33.24 11.32 -1.09
C LEU A 536 33.27 12.31 0.10
N ARG A 537 34.43 12.92 0.39
CA ARG A 537 34.55 13.96 1.43
C ARG A 537 33.69 15.19 1.15
N GLU A 538 33.59 15.59 -0.12
CA GLU A 538 32.68 16.66 -0.52
C GLU A 538 31.22 16.27 -0.27
N CYS A 539 30.83 15.01 -0.54
CA CYS A 539 29.49 14.52 -0.23
C CYS A 539 29.21 14.59 1.28
N GLU A 540 30.16 14.18 2.13
CA GLU A 540 30.05 14.26 3.59
C GLU A 540 29.82 15.72 4.04
N ALA A 541 30.61 16.67 3.55
CA ALA A 541 30.42 18.09 3.85
C ALA A 541 29.06 18.64 3.36
N LEU A 542 28.56 18.15 2.22
CA LEU A 542 27.23 18.50 1.73
C LEU A 542 26.12 17.87 2.57
N TYR A 543 26.31 16.68 3.13
CA TYR A 543 25.36 16.08 4.07
C TYR A 543 25.21 16.93 5.33
N ASP A 544 26.32 17.38 5.91
CA ASP A 544 26.30 18.29 7.07
C ASP A 544 25.57 19.59 6.76
N ARG A 545 25.82 20.18 5.58
CA ARG A 545 25.07 21.36 5.11
C ARG A 545 23.58 21.09 4.94
N GLY A 546 23.20 19.95 4.37
CA GLY A 546 21.81 19.55 4.21
C GLY A 546 21.10 19.37 5.55
N LEU A 547 21.76 18.71 6.51
CA LEU A 547 21.28 18.55 7.88
C LEU A 547 21.16 19.89 8.61
N ALA A 548 22.13 20.79 8.45
CA ALA A 548 22.04 22.15 8.97
C ALA A 548 20.89 22.94 8.32
N GLY A 549 20.60 22.71 7.04
CA GLY A 549 19.41 23.24 6.37
C GLY A 549 18.11 22.78 7.05
N MET A 550 18.03 21.50 7.44
CA MET A 550 16.89 20.96 8.19
C MET A 550 16.75 21.58 9.58
N GLU A 551 17.86 21.74 10.31
CA GLU A 551 17.89 22.36 11.65
C GLU A 551 17.42 23.83 11.61
N ASN A 552 17.72 24.52 10.51
CA ASN A 552 17.27 25.89 10.27
C ASN A 552 15.90 25.95 9.55
N GLU A 553 15.17 24.83 9.46
CA GLU A 553 13.86 24.70 8.80
C GLU A 553 13.82 25.16 7.31
N ARG A 554 14.98 25.24 6.64
CA ARG A 554 15.14 25.56 5.21
C ARG A 554 15.00 24.30 4.35
N VAL A 555 13.78 23.75 4.32
CA VAL A 555 13.47 22.43 3.74
C VAL A 555 13.84 22.31 2.26
N ASP A 556 13.48 23.30 1.43
CA ASP A 556 13.75 23.24 -0.02
C ASP A 556 15.26 23.21 -0.33
N GLU A 557 16.05 23.99 0.41
CA GLU A 557 17.51 24.02 0.28
C GLU A 557 18.15 22.72 0.77
N ALA A 558 17.66 22.17 1.88
CA ALA A 558 18.09 20.87 2.39
C ALA A 558 17.86 19.78 1.34
N ILE A 559 16.69 19.74 0.71
CA ILE A 559 16.36 18.79 -0.36
C ILE A 559 17.31 18.94 -1.54
N GLY A 560 17.50 20.17 -2.05
CA GLY A 560 18.41 20.42 -3.18
C GLY A 560 19.84 19.95 -2.88
N THR A 561 20.33 20.27 -1.68
CA THR A 561 21.69 19.90 -1.23
C THR A 561 21.83 18.38 -1.08
N LEU A 562 20.91 17.73 -0.37
CA LEU A 562 20.94 16.29 -0.12
C LEU A 562 20.81 15.48 -1.42
N CYS A 563 19.89 15.87 -2.32
CA CYS A 563 19.74 15.20 -3.60
C CYS A 563 21.02 15.27 -4.44
N GLY A 564 21.65 16.45 -4.51
CA GLY A 564 22.91 16.65 -5.22
C GLY A 564 24.04 15.80 -4.65
N ALA A 565 24.19 15.77 -3.33
CA ALA A 565 25.21 14.98 -2.64
C ALA A 565 24.99 13.47 -2.82
N LEU A 566 23.76 12.98 -2.65
CA LEU A 566 23.43 11.57 -2.81
C LEU A 566 23.63 11.10 -4.26
N LYS A 567 23.30 11.96 -5.25
CA LYS A 567 23.58 11.68 -6.66
C LYS A 567 25.08 11.47 -6.89
N ARG A 568 25.91 12.37 -6.38
CA ARG A 568 27.38 12.27 -6.49
C ARG A 568 27.91 11.03 -5.78
N PHE A 569 27.45 10.74 -4.56
CA PHE A 569 27.86 9.56 -3.82
C PHE A 569 27.63 8.27 -4.60
N HIS A 570 26.43 8.06 -5.16
CA HIS A 570 26.11 6.82 -5.89
C HIS A 570 26.89 6.68 -7.21
N GLN A 571 27.46 7.78 -7.74
CA GLN A 571 28.38 7.76 -8.88
C GLN A 571 29.80 7.34 -8.50
N VAL A 572 30.27 7.64 -7.28
CA VAL A 572 31.67 7.43 -6.88
C VAL A 572 31.89 6.34 -5.84
N ALA A 573 30.85 5.96 -5.11
CA ALA A 573 30.91 5.04 -3.98
C ALA A 573 29.66 4.13 -3.93
N CYS A 574 29.71 3.15 -3.01
CA CYS A 574 28.63 2.22 -2.75
C CYS A 574 28.49 2.00 -1.23
N PRO A 575 27.27 1.89 -0.70
CA PRO A 575 27.04 1.58 0.72
C PRO A 575 27.56 0.18 1.10
N PRO A 576 27.70 -0.14 2.40
CA PRO A 576 27.24 0.64 3.56
C PRO A 576 28.13 1.87 3.84
N HIS A 577 27.51 3.01 4.17
CA HIS A 577 28.18 4.24 4.57
C HIS A 577 27.28 5.06 5.49
N ARG A 578 27.70 5.31 6.74
CA ARG A 578 26.82 5.83 7.80
C ARG A 578 26.18 7.16 7.43
N ASP A 579 26.98 8.13 6.98
CA ASP A 579 26.47 9.48 6.75
C ASP A 579 25.60 9.58 5.49
N THR A 580 25.85 8.72 4.49
CA THR A 580 24.94 8.57 3.34
C THR A 580 23.57 8.07 3.79
N HIS A 581 23.52 7.07 4.66
CA HIS A 581 22.25 6.56 5.16
C HIS A 581 21.52 7.59 6.03
N LEU A 582 22.26 8.39 6.81
CA LEU A 582 21.68 9.52 7.53
C LEU A 582 21.09 10.56 6.56
N ALA A 583 21.82 10.90 5.50
CA ALA A 583 21.37 11.81 4.46
C ALA A 583 20.11 11.30 3.70
N GLU A 584 20.01 9.99 3.44
CA GLU A 584 18.81 9.38 2.82
C GLU A 584 17.58 9.43 3.75
N ILE A 585 17.77 9.23 5.07
CA ILE A 585 16.72 9.37 6.09
C ILE A 585 16.29 10.83 6.22
N ALA A 586 17.26 11.74 6.25
CA ALA A 586 17.06 13.19 6.27
C ALA A 586 16.27 13.67 5.05
N LEU A 587 16.69 13.25 3.85
CA LEU A 587 15.99 13.52 2.60
C LEU A 587 14.56 12.99 2.66
N SER A 588 14.37 11.71 3.04
CA SER A 588 13.03 11.12 3.17
C SER A 588 12.10 11.95 4.06
N SER A 589 12.61 12.48 5.16
CA SER A 589 11.86 13.31 6.10
C SER A 589 11.49 14.68 5.50
N CYS A 590 12.42 15.31 4.77
CA CYS A 590 12.16 16.54 4.04
C CYS A 590 11.12 16.35 2.93
N LEU A 591 11.20 15.24 2.17
CA LEU A 591 10.24 14.96 1.10
C LEU A 591 8.82 14.73 1.65
N ALA A 592 8.71 14.07 2.81
CA ALA A 592 7.43 13.82 3.47
C ALA A 592 6.79 15.10 4.06
N ASP A 593 7.54 16.19 4.24
CA ASP A 593 7.00 17.48 4.69
C ASP A 593 6.08 18.13 3.63
N TYR A 594 6.23 17.79 2.34
CA TYR A 594 5.25 18.14 1.29
C TYR A 594 3.99 17.27 1.31
N GLY A 595 3.93 16.25 2.16
CA GLY A 595 2.79 15.35 2.27
C GLY A 595 1.72 15.87 3.24
N ASN A 596 0.87 14.95 3.67
CA ASN A 596 -0.10 15.17 4.72
C ASN A 596 0.62 15.48 6.03
N THR A 597 0.64 16.75 6.43
CA THR A 597 1.23 17.23 7.68
C THR A 597 0.18 17.88 8.57
N TRP A 598 0.32 17.69 9.88
CA TRP A 598 -0.49 18.40 10.86
C TRP A 598 0.39 18.91 12.00
N ARG A 599 0.34 20.23 12.26
CA ARG A 599 0.98 20.85 13.42
C ARG A 599 -0.12 21.16 14.46
N PRO A 600 0.02 20.72 15.71
CA PRO A 600 -0.84 21.16 16.81
C PRO A 600 -0.77 22.69 16.91
N ALA A 601 -1.90 23.34 17.19
CA ALA A 601 -1.84 24.73 17.63
C ALA A 601 -1.04 24.78 18.94
N ALA A 602 -0.14 25.77 19.08
CA ALA A 602 0.52 26.01 20.36
C ALA A 602 -0.58 26.13 21.44
N ALA A 603 -0.44 25.39 22.53
CA ALA A 603 -1.35 25.53 23.66
C ALA A 603 -1.25 26.99 24.13
N LEU A 604 -2.34 27.74 23.96
CA LEU A 604 -2.48 29.12 24.42
C LEU A 604 -2.61 29.18 25.94
#